data_AF-A0A3V2H701-F1
#
_entry.id   AF-A0A3V2H701-F1
#
_cell.length_a   1.000
_cell.length_b   1.000
_cell.length_c   1.000
_cell.angle_alpha   90.00
_cell.angle_beta   90.00
_cell.angle_gamma   90.00
#
_symmetry.space_group_name_H-M   'P 1'
#
loop_
_entity.id
_entity.type
_entity.pdbx_description
1 polymer ?
#
loop_
_entity_poly.entity_id
_entity_poly.type
_entity_poly.pdbx_seq_one_letter_code
_entity_poly.pdbx_strand_id
1 'polypeptide(L)'
;MRANDYNPNVMAPVEQRLLHTSLLTEGYTQPVGVAQAGQGYSVVDGYHRMQLGKHKPRLRERLKGYLPVVLVHQESGGDAERRAATVRHNRARGQNAVTAMSDLVRDLARLGWEDGRIAKELG
;
A
#
# COMPACT_ATOMS: atom_id res chain seq x y z
N MET A 1 2.99 12.68 -4.26
CA MET A 1 2.73 11.40 -3.56
C MET A 1 3.66 11.27 -2.38
N ARG A 2 3.09 11.18 -1.18
CA ARG A 2 3.82 10.94 0.08
C ARG A 2 3.55 9.51 0.56
N ALA A 3 4.47 8.97 1.35
CA ALA A 3 4.26 7.71 2.05
C ALA A 3 3.21 7.92 3.15
N ASN A 4 2.33 6.93 3.38
CA ASN A 4 1.55 6.88 4.60
C ASN A 4 2.48 6.50 5.78
N ASP A 5 2.22 7.02 6.98
CA ASP A 5 2.99 6.77 8.21
C ASP A 5 2.93 5.29 8.68
N TYR A 6 2.08 4.48 8.03
CA TYR A 6 1.85 3.06 8.32
C TYR A 6 2.61 2.13 7.35
N ASN A 7 3.94 2.30 7.21
CA ASN A 7 4.75 1.39 6.37
C ASN A 7 6.01 0.87 7.10
N PRO A 8 5.90 -0.23 7.87
CA PRO A 8 7.03 -0.88 8.51
C PRO A 8 7.87 -1.77 7.56
N ASN A 9 7.58 -1.81 6.24
CA ASN A 9 8.21 -2.78 5.35
C ASN A 9 9.61 -2.34 4.87
N VAL A 10 10.63 -2.67 5.65
CA VAL A 10 12.01 -2.82 5.16
C VAL A 10 12.05 -4.05 4.25
N MET A 11 11.85 -3.84 2.95
CA MET A 11 12.02 -4.89 1.94
C MET A 11 13.49 -5.33 1.90
N ALA A 12 13.75 -6.64 1.86
CA ALA A 12 15.11 -7.14 1.83
C ALA A 12 15.79 -6.75 0.49
N PRO A 13 17.12 -6.52 0.46
CA PRO A 13 17.82 -6.13 -0.77
C PRO A 13 17.64 -7.12 -1.94
N VAL A 14 17.50 -8.42 -1.66
CA VAL A 14 17.20 -9.45 -2.67
C VAL A 14 15.83 -9.21 -3.31
N GLU A 15 14.80 -9.01 -2.49
CA GLU A 15 13.43 -8.80 -2.95
C GLU A 15 13.32 -7.49 -3.76
N GLN A 16 14.02 -6.44 -3.33
CA GLN A 16 14.07 -5.18 -4.07
C GLN A 16 14.72 -5.34 -5.46
N ARG A 17 15.77 -6.17 -5.57
CA ARG A 17 16.40 -6.49 -6.86
C ARG A 17 15.47 -7.27 -7.77
N LEU A 18 14.78 -8.29 -7.23
CA LEU A 18 13.79 -9.07 -7.99
C LEU A 18 12.65 -8.19 -8.48
N LEU A 19 12.13 -7.32 -7.63
CA LEU A 19 11.09 -6.36 -8.00
C LEU A 19 11.55 -5.40 -9.10
N HIS A 20 12.78 -4.87 -8.99
CA HIS A 20 13.35 -3.99 -10.01
C HIS A 20 13.50 -4.71 -11.37
N THR A 21 14.01 -5.95 -11.37
CA THR A 21 14.10 -6.76 -12.58
C THR A 21 12.72 -6.96 -13.19
N SER A 22 11.73 -7.37 -12.38
CA SER A 22 10.38 -7.61 -12.86
C SER A 22 9.73 -6.36 -13.49
N LEU A 23 9.89 -5.19 -12.86
CA LEU A 23 9.40 -3.93 -13.41
C LEU A 23 10.06 -3.56 -14.75
N LEU A 24 11.32 -3.97 -14.98
CA LEU A 24 12.02 -3.73 -16.25
C LEU A 24 11.58 -4.70 -17.34
N THR A 25 11.39 -5.98 -17.00
CA THR A 25 11.09 -7.05 -17.97
C THR A 25 9.60 -7.14 -18.26
N GLU A 26 8.76 -7.28 -17.24
CA GLU A 26 7.30 -7.43 -17.39
C GLU A 26 6.54 -6.10 -17.21
N GLY A 27 7.13 -5.10 -16.56
CA GLY A 27 6.42 -3.87 -16.22
C GLY A 27 5.58 -4.02 -14.95
N TYR A 28 4.56 -3.17 -14.80
CA TYR A 28 3.68 -3.21 -13.62
C TYR A 28 2.59 -4.27 -13.83
N THR A 29 2.72 -5.39 -13.13
CA THR A 29 1.66 -6.40 -13.04
C THR A 29 0.53 -5.98 -12.09
N GLN A 30 0.83 -5.07 -11.16
CA GLN A 30 -0.16 -4.43 -10.28
C GLN A 30 0.14 -2.92 -10.17
N PRO A 31 -0.87 -2.06 -10.31
CA PRO A 31 -0.70 -0.61 -10.18
C PRO A 31 -0.33 -0.20 -8.75
N VAL A 32 0.09 1.06 -8.58
CA VAL A 32 0.28 1.67 -7.26
C VAL A 32 -1.09 2.11 -6.73
N GLY A 33 -1.47 1.62 -5.54
CA GLY A 33 -2.70 2.03 -4.88
C GLY A 33 -2.52 3.39 -4.22
N VAL A 34 -3.39 4.34 -4.54
CA VAL A 34 -3.34 5.69 -3.96
C VAL A 34 -4.70 6.13 -3.43
N ALA A 35 -4.68 6.94 -2.39
CA ALA A 35 -5.87 7.62 -1.86
C ALA A 35 -5.70 9.13 -2.00
N GLN A 36 -6.80 9.87 -2.14
CA GLN A 36 -6.76 11.32 -2.19
C GLN A 36 -6.32 11.88 -0.83
N ALA A 37 -5.41 12.85 -0.84
CA ALA A 37 -4.86 13.48 0.36
C ALA A 37 -4.62 14.97 0.10
N GLY A 38 -5.54 15.82 0.58
CA GLY A 38 -5.55 17.25 0.29
C GLY A 38 -5.59 17.51 -1.22
N GLN A 39 -4.64 18.33 -1.70
CA GLN A 39 -4.45 18.65 -3.13
C GLN A 39 -3.67 17.58 -3.91
N GLY A 40 -3.41 16.41 -3.33
CA GLY A 40 -2.60 15.37 -3.96
C GLY A 40 -3.03 13.95 -3.60
N TYR A 41 -2.08 13.03 -3.70
CA TYR A 41 -2.30 11.60 -3.48
C TYR A 41 -1.33 11.05 -2.44
N SER A 42 -1.81 10.15 -1.58
CA SER A 42 -0.99 9.36 -0.66
C SER A 42 -0.95 7.90 -1.11
N VAL A 43 0.23 7.26 -1.01
CA VAL A 43 0.36 5.85 -1.38
C VAL A 43 -0.13 4.96 -0.25
N VAL A 44 -1.05 4.05 -0.56
CA VAL A 44 -1.60 3.07 0.38
C VAL A 44 -1.13 1.65 0.10
N ASP A 45 -0.75 1.36 -1.15
CA ASP A 45 -0.20 0.08 -1.59
C ASP A 45 0.84 0.29 -2.72
N GLY A 46 1.84 -0.57 -2.80
CA GLY A 46 2.85 -0.52 -3.85
C GLY A 46 3.94 0.53 -3.64
N TYR A 47 4.27 0.84 -2.38
CA TYR A 47 5.31 1.83 -2.04
C TYR A 47 6.64 1.56 -2.75
N HIS A 48 7.16 0.32 -2.67
CA HIS A 48 8.44 -0.04 -3.30
C HIS A 48 8.38 0.02 -4.83
N ARG A 49 7.22 -0.30 -5.44
CA ARG A 49 6.99 -0.13 -6.89
C ARG A 49 7.09 1.34 -7.27
N MET A 50 6.39 2.22 -6.55
CA MET A 50 6.46 3.67 -6.76
C MET A 50 7.90 4.18 -6.60
N GLN A 51 8.62 3.76 -5.55
CA GLN A 51 9.99 4.22 -5.30
C GLN A 51 10.94 3.84 -6.45
N LEU A 52 10.89 2.60 -6.91
CA LEU A 52 11.72 2.13 -8.02
C LEU A 52 11.36 2.85 -9.32
N GLY A 53 10.07 2.96 -9.65
CA GLY A 53 9.60 3.64 -10.86
C GLY A 53 9.99 5.12 -10.95
N LYS A 54 10.03 5.83 -9.81
CA LYS A 54 10.44 7.25 -9.76
C LYS A 54 11.93 7.46 -9.87
N HIS A 55 12.71 6.65 -9.15
CA HIS A 55 14.11 6.96 -8.89
C HIS A 55 15.10 6.16 -9.73
N LYS A 56 14.68 5.07 -10.39
CA LYS A 56 15.56 4.29 -11.28
C LYS A 56 15.49 4.83 -12.71
N PRO A 57 16.59 5.36 -13.29
CA PRO A 57 16.56 6.03 -14.59
C PRO A 57 15.98 5.16 -15.72
N ARG A 58 16.40 3.90 -15.80
CA ARG A 58 15.91 2.95 -16.82
C ARG A 58 14.41 2.70 -16.72
N LEU A 59 13.87 2.59 -15.49
CA LEU A 59 12.43 2.47 -15.28
C LEU A 59 11.71 3.76 -15.66
N ARG A 60 12.24 4.92 -15.26
CA ARG A 60 11.63 6.22 -15.57
C ARG A 60 11.55 6.46 -17.08
N GLU A 61 12.59 6.09 -17.83
CA GLU A 61 12.62 6.13 -19.29
C GLU A 61 11.57 5.19 -19.90
N ARG A 62 11.57 3.92 -19.50
CA ARG A 62 10.57 2.92 -19.96
C ARG A 62 9.14 3.37 -19.69
N LEU A 63 8.89 3.97 -18.54
CA LEU A 63 7.57 4.46 -18.12
C LEU A 63 7.26 5.87 -18.64
N LYS A 64 8.16 6.49 -19.40
CA LYS A 64 8.04 7.86 -19.92
C LYS A 64 7.76 8.90 -18.82
N GLY A 65 8.26 8.67 -17.62
CA GLY A 65 8.04 9.51 -16.44
C GLY A 65 6.70 9.31 -15.72
N TYR A 66 5.84 8.39 -16.19
CA TYR A 66 4.53 8.11 -15.58
C TYR A 66 4.56 6.92 -14.63
N LEU A 67 3.54 6.80 -13.79
CA LEU A 67 3.31 5.63 -12.94
C LEU A 67 1.87 5.16 -13.12
N PRO A 68 1.63 3.85 -13.30
CA PRO A 68 0.28 3.31 -13.28
C PRO A 68 -0.26 3.31 -11.85
N VAL A 69 -1.41 3.95 -11.65
CA VAL A 69 -2.01 4.17 -10.34
C VAL A 69 -3.48 3.77 -10.36
N VAL A 70 -3.97 3.28 -9.22
CA VAL A 70 -5.40 3.08 -8.98
C VAL A 70 -5.80 3.95 -7.80
N LEU A 71 -6.82 4.78 -8.02
CA LEU A 71 -7.43 5.56 -6.96
C LEU A 71 -8.35 4.65 -6.15
N VAL A 72 -7.99 4.43 -4.89
CA VAL A 72 -8.85 3.75 -3.92
C VAL A 72 -9.84 4.78 -3.43
N HIS A 73 -11.12 4.58 -3.77
CA HIS A 73 -12.19 5.46 -3.32
C HIS A 73 -12.22 5.51 -1.79
N GLN A 74 -12.30 6.72 -1.25
CA GLN A 74 -12.58 6.91 0.16
C GLN A 74 -14.06 6.66 0.37
N GLU A 75 -14.41 5.51 0.92
CA GLU A 75 -15.72 5.41 1.59
C GLU A 75 -15.74 6.40 2.75
N SER A 76 -16.91 6.94 3.07
CA SER A 76 -17.17 8.03 4.02
C SER A 76 -16.71 7.79 5.47
N GLY A 77 -15.93 6.75 5.73
CA GLY A 77 -15.39 6.38 7.04
C GLY A 77 -14.14 7.18 7.43
N GLY A 78 -13.91 7.26 8.75
CA GLY A 78 -12.77 7.96 9.34
C GLY A 78 -11.43 7.27 9.04
N ASP A 79 -10.36 7.71 9.71
CA ASP A 79 -9.02 7.10 9.55
C ASP A 79 -8.99 5.59 9.85
N ALA A 80 -9.89 5.11 10.73
CA ALA A 80 -10.06 3.71 11.08
C ALA A 80 -10.45 2.85 9.86
N GLU A 81 -11.57 3.19 9.20
CA GLU A 81 -12.04 2.50 8.00
C GLU A 81 -11.00 2.50 6.89
N ARG A 82 -10.27 3.62 6.71
CA ARG A 82 -9.20 3.73 5.70
C ARG A 82 -8.06 2.74 5.95
N ARG A 83 -7.62 2.61 7.21
CA ARG A 83 -6.58 1.64 7.60
C ARG A 83 -7.08 0.20 7.43
N ALA A 84 -8.30 -0.10 7.88
CA ALA A 84 -8.90 -1.42 7.75
C ALA A 84 -9.03 -1.86 6.27
N ALA A 85 -9.53 -0.99 5.39
CA ALA A 85 -9.69 -1.28 3.96
C ALA A 85 -8.34 -1.51 3.25
N THR A 86 -7.31 -0.75 3.62
CA THR A 86 -5.94 -0.91 3.10
C THR A 86 -5.36 -2.26 3.52
N VAL A 87 -5.54 -2.62 4.80
CA VAL A 87 -5.06 -3.89 5.34
C VAL A 87 -5.79 -5.07 4.70
N ARG A 88 -7.12 -4.98 4.54
CA ARG A 88 -7.93 -5.99 3.85
C ARG A 88 -7.43 -6.24 2.43
N HIS A 89 -7.20 -5.17 1.66
CA HIS A 89 -6.67 -5.28 0.29
C HIS A 89 -5.25 -5.86 0.25
N ASN A 90 -4.35 -5.38 1.10
CA ASN A 90 -2.97 -5.87 1.13
C ASN A 90 -2.90 -7.33 1.58
N ARG A 91 -3.75 -7.74 2.54
CA ARG A 91 -3.87 -9.12 3.01
C ARG A 91 -4.48 -10.04 1.95
N ALA A 92 -5.54 -9.62 1.26
CA ALA A 92 -6.11 -10.36 0.13
C ALA A 92 -5.11 -10.54 -1.03
N ARG A 93 -4.13 -9.62 -1.17
CA ARG A 93 -3.02 -9.73 -2.13
C ARG A 93 -1.79 -10.44 -1.60
N GLY A 94 -1.81 -10.95 -0.36
CA GLY A 94 -0.70 -11.68 0.27
C GLY A 94 0.50 -10.81 0.68
N GLN A 95 0.36 -9.48 0.75
CA GLN A 95 1.49 -8.55 0.96
C GLN A 95 1.72 -8.12 2.42
N ASN A 96 1.05 -8.70 3.42
CA ASN A 96 1.28 -8.34 4.82
C ASN A 96 2.13 -9.38 5.56
N ALA A 97 3.30 -8.93 6.01
CA ALA A 97 4.03 -9.50 7.12
C ALA A 97 3.13 -9.50 8.37
N VAL A 98 3.12 -10.62 9.07
CA VAL A 98 2.27 -10.97 10.23
C VAL A 98 2.38 -9.99 11.42
N THR A 99 3.35 -9.07 11.39
CA THR A 99 3.81 -8.31 12.56
C THR A 99 2.98 -7.09 12.96
N ALA A 100 2.00 -6.62 12.17
CA ALA A 100 1.21 -5.42 12.51
C ALA A 100 -0.29 -5.67 12.76
N MET A 101 -0.73 -6.94 12.79
CA MET A 101 -2.16 -7.23 12.98
C MET A 101 -2.63 -6.89 14.40
N SER A 102 -1.82 -7.21 15.42
CA SER A 102 -2.16 -6.93 16.82
C SER A 102 -2.23 -5.43 17.12
N ASP A 103 -1.32 -4.64 16.55
CA ASP A 103 -1.35 -3.17 16.71
C ASP A 103 -2.55 -2.56 15.99
N LEU A 104 -2.90 -3.06 14.80
CA LEU A 104 -4.10 -2.62 14.08
C LEU A 104 -5.38 -2.98 14.83
N VAL A 105 -5.51 -4.21 15.33
CA VAL A 105 -6.66 -4.63 16.15
C VAL A 105 -6.78 -3.74 17.38
N ARG A 106 -5.66 -3.46 18.06
CA ARG A 106 -5.63 -2.55 19.21
C ARG A 106 -6.03 -1.13 18.85
N ASP A 107 -5.57 -0.60 17.73
CA ASP A 107 -5.92 0.74 17.25
C ASP A 107 -7.41 0.83 16.88
N LEU A 108 -7.96 -0.19 16.21
CA LEU A 108 -9.39 -0.24 15.86
C LEU A 108 -10.28 -0.37 17.11
N ALA A 109 -9.89 -1.20 18.09
CA ALA A 109 -10.58 -1.30 19.36
C ALA A 109 -10.59 0.03 20.12
N ARG A 110 -9.46 0.77 20.13
CA ARG A 110 -9.37 2.12 20.72
C ARG A 110 -10.26 3.15 20.01
N LEU A 111 -10.59 2.93 18.75
CA LEU A 111 -11.51 3.75 17.95
C LEU A 111 -12.98 3.32 18.12
N GLY A 112 -13.26 2.42 19.07
CA GLY A 112 -14.62 2.00 19.44
C GLY A 112 -15.23 0.93 18.53
N TRP A 113 -14.41 0.22 17.76
CA TRP A 113 -14.92 -0.91 16.98
C TRP A 113 -15.08 -2.15 17.85
N GLU A 114 -16.25 -2.78 17.75
CA GLU A 114 -16.54 -4.08 18.38
C GLU A 114 -15.71 -5.21 17.75
N ASP A 115 -15.29 -6.19 18.55
CA ASP A 115 -14.46 -7.32 18.12
C ASP A 115 -15.07 -8.09 16.93
N GLY A 116 -16.40 -8.27 16.92
CA GLY A 116 -17.12 -8.92 15.82
C GLY A 116 -17.01 -8.16 14.49
N ARG A 117 -16.95 -6.83 14.55
CA ARG A 117 -16.72 -5.98 13.36
C ARG A 117 -15.28 -6.08 12.90
N ILE A 118 -14.32 -6.06 13.82
CA ILE A 118 -12.89 -6.18 13.50
C ILE A 118 -12.61 -7.53 12.82
N ALA A 119 -13.13 -8.63 13.36
CA ALA A 119 -12.97 -9.97 12.80
C ALA A 119 -13.57 -10.09 11.38
N LYS A 120 -14.76 -9.53 11.16
CA LYS A 120 -15.39 -9.51 9.83
C LYS A 120 -14.56 -8.75 8.80
N GLU A 121 -13.95 -7.64 9.20
CA GLU A 121 -13.29 -6.71 8.29
C GLU A 121 -11.83 -7.07 7.98
N LEU A 122 -11.16 -7.78 8.89
CA LEU A 122 -9.76 -8.16 8.78
C LEU A 122 -9.53 -9.64 8.43
N GLY A 123 -10.52 -10.51 8.62
CA GLY A 123 -10.38 -11.97 8.52
C GLY A 123 -9.37 -12.50 9.54
#